data_AF-A0A1Q3AZK4-F1
#
_entry.id   AF-A0A1Q3AZK4-F1
#
_cell.length_a   1.000
_cell.length_b   1.000
_cell.length_c   1.000
_cell.angle_alpha   90.00
_cell.angle_beta   90.00
_cell.angle_gamma   90.00
#
_symmetry.space_group_name_H-M   'P 1'
#
loop_
_entity.id
_entity.type
_entity.pdbx_description
1 polymer ?
#
loop_
_entity_poly.entity_id
_entity_poly.type
_entity_poly.pdbx_seq_one_letter_code
_entity_poly.pdbx_strand_id
1 'polypeptide(L)'
;RSLRDAPPAHYVLKIESFSLLSEILREKNIERYESGEFEVGGYKWKLLLFPCGNEAEKGEAHISLYLAISNINSLPHGWEINASFTFFIYDQIRDRFLTVHGSILYFC
;
A
#
# COMPACT_ATOMS: atom_id res chain seq x y z
N ARG A 1 -6.39 -15.67 4.23
CA ARG A 1 -7.19 -14.53 4.74
C ARG A 1 -7.49 -14.81 6.21
N SER A 2 -7.08 -13.95 7.13
CA SER A 2 -7.27 -14.11 8.59
C SER A 2 -7.85 -12.82 9.19
N LEU A 3 -8.38 -12.91 10.42
CA LEU A 3 -8.95 -11.77 11.17
C LEU A 3 -8.10 -11.53 12.43
N ARG A 4 -7.86 -10.26 12.77
CA ARG A 4 -7.03 -9.84 13.92
C ARG A 4 -7.64 -8.58 14.55
N ASP A 5 -7.57 -8.49 15.88
CA ASP A 5 -8.14 -7.37 16.66
C ASP A 5 -7.12 -6.27 17.00
N ALA A 6 -5.82 -6.58 16.96
CA ALA A 6 -4.75 -5.61 17.27
C ALA A 6 -4.37 -4.75 16.04
N PRO A 7 -4.03 -3.46 16.25
CA PRO A 7 -3.71 -2.53 15.16
C PRO A 7 -2.43 -2.93 14.39
N PRO A 8 -2.26 -2.42 13.16
CA PRO A 8 -1.04 -2.62 12.38
C PRO A 8 0.16 -2.04 13.12
N ALA A 9 1.25 -2.81 13.23
CA ALA A 9 2.36 -2.44 14.10
C ALA A 9 3.27 -1.32 13.54
N HIS A 10 3.25 -1.05 12.23
CA HIS A 10 4.29 -0.25 11.58
C HIS A 10 3.79 1.03 10.91
N TYR A 11 2.65 0.97 10.20
CA TYR A 11 2.11 2.12 9.48
C TYR A 11 0.60 2.01 9.29
N VAL A 12 -0.10 3.14 9.38
CA VAL A 12 -1.54 3.25 9.15
C VAL A 12 -1.78 4.39 8.16
N LEU A 13 -2.32 4.05 6.99
CA LEU A 13 -2.85 5.03 6.06
C LEU A 13 -4.33 5.27 6.38
N LYS A 14 -4.64 6.43 6.97
CA LYS A 14 -6.02 6.86 7.19
C LYS A 14 -6.45 7.79 6.06
N ILE A 15 -7.57 7.46 5.43
CA ILE A 15 -8.22 8.26 4.40
C ILE A 15 -9.53 8.77 4.97
N GLU A 16 -9.63 10.07 5.21
CA GLU A 16 -10.83 10.67 5.82
C GLU A 16 -12.03 10.62 4.88
N SER A 17 -11.82 10.86 3.57
CA SER A 17 -12.86 10.76 2.56
C SER A 17 -12.31 10.13 1.28
N PHE A 18 -12.67 8.88 1.05
CA PHE A 18 -12.25 8.14 -0.13
C PHE A 18 -12.87 8.72 -1.40
N SER A 19 -14.15 9.12 -1.37
CA SER A 19 -14.84 9.72 -2.51
C SER A 19 -14.18 11.01 -2.97
N LEU A 20 -13.85 11.91 -2.04
CA LEU A 20 -13.15 13.17 -2.36
C LEU A 20 -11.75 12.92 -2.91
N LEU A 21 -11.01 11.97 -2.31
CA LEU A 21 -9.69 11.60 -2.81
C LEU A 21 -9.78 11.11 -4.27
N SER A 22 -10.70 10.20 -4.57
CA SER A 22 -10.88 9.64 -5.91
C SER A 22 -11.30 10.69 -6.93
N GLU A 23 -12.18 11.63 -6.55
CA GLU A 23 -12.60 12.74 -7.41
C GLU A 23 -11.43 13.66 -7.75
N ILE A 24 -10.66 14.11 -6.75
CA ILE A 24 -9.50 14.99 -6.94
C ILE A 24 -8.45 14.31 -7.85
N LEU A 25 -8.20 13.02 -7.66
CA LEU A 25 -7.24 12.27 -8.47
C LEU A 25 -7.71 12.18 -9.93
N ARG A 26 -8.99 11.91 -10.16
CA ARG A 26 -9.59 11.89 -11.50
C ARG A 26 -9.52 13.24 -12.19
N GLU A 27 -9.90 14.32 -11.49
CA GLU A 27 -9.86 15.68 -12.03
C GLU A 27 -8.45 16.12 -12.45
N LYS A 28 -7.45 15.69 -11.67
CA LYS A 28 -6.04 16.02 -11.93
C LYS A 28 -5.35 15.04 -12.88
N ASN A 29 -6.07 14.03 -13.37
CA ASN A 29 -5.52 12.95 -14.18
C ASN A 29 -4.31 12.26 -13.50
N ILE A 30 -4.41 12.03 -12.19
CA ILE A 30 -3.42 11.32 -11.39
C ILE A 30 -3.97 9.92 -11.09
N GLU A 31 -3.25 8.88 -11.50
CA GLU A 31 -3.72 7.49 -11.38
C GLU A 31 -3.73 6.97 -9.93
N ARG A 32 -2.85 7.48 -9.08
CA ARG A 32 -2.59 6.92 -7.75
C ARG A 32 -2.26 7.97 -6.70
N TYR A 33 -2.62 7.65 -5.46
CA TYR A 33 -2.18 8.35 -4.26
C TYR A 33 -0.96 7.66 -3.65
N GLU A 34 0.05 8.44 -3.26
CA GLU A 34 1.19 7.94 -2.50
C GLU A 34 1.06 8.35 -1.03
N SER A 35 1.27 7.41 -0.12
CA SER A 35 1.28 7.69 1.31
C SER A 35 2.56 8.42 1.73
N GLY A 36 2.59 8.90 2.97
CA GLY A 36 3.84 9.24 3.63
C GLY A 36 4.80 8.05 3.71
N GLU A 37 6.09 8.35 3.83
CA GLU A 37 7.14 7.36 4.00
C GLU A 37 7.15 6.82 5.43
N PHE A 38 7.51 5.55 5.59
CA PHE A 38 7.75 4.92 6.89
C PHE A 38 8.94 3.96 6.82
N GLU A 39 9.67 3.82 7.92
CA GLU A 39 10.89 3.04 7.97
C GLU A 39 10.69 1.73 8.72
N VAL A 40 11.04 0.61 8.10
CA VAL A 40 11.02 -0.73 8.69
C VAL A 40 12.19 -1.53 8.15
N GLY A 41 12.96 -2.16 9.04
CA GLY A 41 14.09 -3.00 8.64
C GLY A 41 15.22 -2.25 7.94
N GLY A 42 15.37 -0.94 8.18
CA GLY A 42 16.39 -0.09 7.56
C GLY A 42 16.04 0.39 6.14
N TYR A 43 14.82 0.12 5.66
CA TYR A 43 14.33 0.57 4.37
C TYR A 43 13.18 1.53 4.51
N LYS A 44 13.11 2.53 3.61
CA LYS A 44 12.00 3.46 3.52
C LYS A 44 10.95 2.92 2.58
N TRP A 45 9.76 2.73 3.11
CA TRP A 45 8.60 2.20 2.42
C TRP A 45 7.53 3.27 2.22
N LYS A 46 6.67 3.08 1.23
CA LYS A 46 5.44 3.84 1.04
C LYS A 46 4.35 2.96 0.47
N LEU A 47 3.10 3.34 0.69
CA LEU A 47 1.94 2.71 0.09
C LEU A 47 1.51 3.47 -1.16
N LEU A 48 1.16 2.72 -2.20
CA LEU A 48 0.63 3.24 -3.46
C LEU A 48 -0.81 2.77 -3.60
N LEU A 49 -1.75 3.69 -3.56
CA LEU A 49 -3.18 3.42 -3.65
C LEU A 49 -3.72 3.85 -5.01
N PHE A 50 -4.32 2.92 -5.72
CA PHE A 50 -5.03 3.17 -6.99
C PHE A 50 -6.54 3.01 -6.72
N PRO A 51 -7.29 4.12 -6.55
CA PRO A 51 -8.69 4.06 -6.14
C PRO A 51 -9.62 3.42 -7.18
N CYS A 52 -9.27 3.56 -8.47
CA CYS A 52 -10.00 3.01 -9.61
C CYS A 52 -9.36 1.72 -10.16
N GLY A 53 -8.37 1.19 -9.45
CA GLY A 53 -7.59 0.05 -9.89
C GLY A 53 -6.42 0.45 -10.76
N ASN A 54 -5.52 -0.52 -10.97
CA ASN A 54 -4.40 -0.37 -11.89
C ASN A 54 -4.77 -1.05 -13.22
N GLU A 55 -5.03 -0.24 -14.26
CA GLU A 55 -5.41 -0.73 -15.59
C GLU A 55 -4.32 -1.65 -16.18
N ALA A 56 -3.05 -1.36 -15.92
CA ALA A 56 -1.93 -2.17 -16.41
C ALA A 56 -1.90 -3.60 -15.85
N GLU A 57 -2.55 -3.83 -14.70
CA GLU A 57 -2.64 -5.14 -14.04
C GLU A 57 -4.04 -5.74 -14.08
N LYS A 58 -4.92 -5.28 -14.98
CA LYS A 58 -6.32 -5.73 -15.08
C LYS A 58 -7.10 -5.54 -13.76
N GLY A 59 -6.73 -4.52 -12.99
CA GLY A 59 -7.37 -4.17 -11.71
C GLY A 59 -8.68 -3.40 -11.86
N GLU A 60 -9.26 -3.34 -13.05
CA GLU A 60 -10.49 -2.61 -13.34
C GLU A 60 -11.61 -3.00 -12.36
N ALA A 61 -12.36 -2.01 -11.88
CA ALA A 61 -13.43 -2.14 -10.89
C ALA A 61 -13.00 -2.58 -9.46
N HIS A 62 -11.70 -2.60 -9.16
CA HIS A 62 -11.18 -2.87 -7.82
C HIS A 62 -10.33 -1.71 -7.29
N ILE A 63 -10.11 -1.68 -5.98
CA ILE A 63 -9.11 -0.82 -5.35
C ILE A 63 -7.81 -1.61 -5.31
N SER A 64 -6.72 -1.07 -5.87
CA SER A 64 -5.40 -1.69 -5.78
C SER A 64 -4.52 -0.97 -4.77
N LEU A 65 -3.81 -1.73 -3.94
CA LEU A 65 -2.88 -1.23 -2.93
C LEU A 65 -1.56 -1.97 -3.04
N TYR A 66 -0.46 -1.22 -3.14
CA TYR A 66 0.88 -1.75 -3.28
C TYR A 66 1.80 -1.23 -2.19
N LEU A 67 2.80 -2.04 -1.84
CA LEU A 67 3.94 -1.63 -1.03
C LEU A 67 5.11 -1.34 -1.97
N ALA A 68 5.76 -0.20 -1.80
CA ALA A 68 6.91 0.20 -2.61
C ALA A 68 8.05 0.71 -1.73
N ILE A 69 9.28 0.52 -2.21
CA ILE A 69 10.48 1.11 -1.64
C ILE A 69 10.60 2.54 -2.16
N SER A 70 10.76 3.52 -1.26
CA SER A 70 10.84 4.93 -1.65
C SER A 70 12.23 5.33 -2.16
N ASN A 71 13.28 4.73 -1.62
CA ASN A 71 14.67 5.14 -1.85
C ASN A 71 15.46 4.16 -2.75
N ILE A 72 14.79 3.54 -3.73
CA ILE A 72 15.42 2.54 -4.63
C ILE A 72 16.73 3.02 -5.26
N ASN A 73 16.80 4.30 -5.64
CA ASN A 73 17.99 4.90 -6.28
C ASN A 73 19.20 5.06 -5.35
N SER A 74 19.01 4.91 -4.04
CA SER A 74 20.09 5.01 -3.04
C SER A 74 20.64 3.64 -2.64
N LEU A 75 20.07 2.55 -3.15
CA LEU A 75 20.51 1.20 -2.82
C LEU A 75 21.77 0.82 -3.65
N PRO A 76 22.73 0.10 -3.04
CA PRO A 76 23.95 -0.30 -3.71
C PRO A 76 23.67 -1.29 -4.84
N HIS A 77 24.44 -1.28 -5.93
CA HIS A 77 24.23 -2.23 -7.03
C HIS A 77 24.27 -3.70 -6.55
N GLY A 78 23.37 -4.55 -7.08
CA GLY A 78 23.25 -5.95 -6.64
C GLY A 78 22.51 -6.14 -5.32
N TRP A 79 21.69 -5.16 -4.89
CA TRP A 79 20.91 -5.28 -3.67
C TRP A 79 19.76 -6.28 -3.83
N GLU A 80 19.48 -7.01 -2.76
CA GLU A 80 18.35 -7.94 -2.66
C GLU A 80 17.56 -7.60 -1.40
N ILE A 81 16.25 -7.40 -1.56
CA ILE A 81 15.34 -7.20 -0.42
C ILE A 81 14.25 -8.25 -0.49
N ASN A 82 14.29 -9.16 0.48
CA ASN A 82 13.21 -10.09 0.75
C ASN A 82 12.32 -9.51 1.85
N ALA A 83 11.10 -9.10 1.49
CA ALA A 83 10.15 -8.50 2.41
C ALA A 83 8.89 -9.37 2.52
N SER A 84 8.59 -9.80 3.74
CA SER A 84 7.28 -10.35 4.10
C SER A 84 6.46 -9.28 4.78
N PHE A 85 5.26 -9.03 4.28
CA PHE A 85 4.39 -7.98 4.77
C PHE A 85 2.96 -8.48 4.91
N THR A 86 2.15 -7.68 5.61
CA THR A 86 0.74 -7.98 5.80
C THR A 86 -0.04 -6.69 5.74
N PHE A 87 -0.97 -6.62 4.80
CA PHE A 87 -1.94 -5.54 4.73
C PHE A 87 -3.12 -5.82 5.65
N PHE A 88 -3.55 -4.78 6.34
CA PHE A 88 -4.72 -4.78 7.19
C PHE A 88 -5.70 -3.74 6.63
N ILE A 89 -6.89 -4.18 6.24
CA ILE A 89 -7.99 -3.32 5.82
C ILE A 89 -9.02 -3.33 6.94
N TYR A 90 -9.29 -2.16 7.49
CA TYR A 90 -10.22 -2.02 8.62
C TYR A 90 -11.68 -2.04 8.12
N ASP A 91 -12.44 -3.07 8.54
CA ASP A 91 -13.88 -3.16 8.33
C ASP A 91 -14.58 -2.39 9.45
N GLN A 92 -14.95 -1.14 9.18
CA GLN A 92 -15.58 -0.24 10.15
C GLN A 92 -16.97 -0.72 10.61
N ILE A 93 -17.65 -1.58 9.83
CA ILE A 93 -18.99 -2.08 10.18
C ILE A 93 -18.87 -3.19 11.22
N ARG A 94 -17.85 -4.04 11.08
CA ARG A 94 -17.64 -5.22 11.92
C ARG A 94 -16.56 -5.05 12.98
N ASP A 95 -15.96 -3.85 13.05
CA ASP A 95 -14.89 -3.48 13.98
C ASP A 95 -13.72 -4.49 13.99
N ARG A 96 -13.28 -4.90 12.80
CA ARG A 96 -12.22 -5.92 12.64
C ARG A 96 -11.34 -5.64 11.44
N PHE A 97 -10.13 -6.20 11.46
CA PHE A 97 -9.21 -6.11 10.32
C PHE A 97 -9.29 -7.33 9.42
N LEU A 98 -9.54 -7.05 8.14
CA LEU A 98 -9.23 -7.97 7.07
C LEU A 98 -7.71 -8.03 6.86
N THR A 99 -7.15 -9.23 6.97
CA THR A 99 -5.70 -9.46 6.79
C THR A 99 -5.39 -10.11 5.45
N VAL A 100 -4.44 -9.52 4.70
CA VAL A 100 -3.89 -10.02 3.45
C VAL A 100 -2.37 -10.12 3.59
N HIS A 101 -1.83 -11.33 3.42
CA HIS A 101 -0.38 -11.56 3.53
C HIS A 101 0.27 -11.47 2.16
N GLY A 102 1.48 -10.92 2.11
CA GLY A 102 2.28 -10.81 0.91
C GLY A 102 3.75 -11.07 1.21
N SER A 103 4.47 -11.50 0.18
CA SER A 103 5.92 -11.59 0.18
C SER A 103 6.41 -11.08 -1.16
N ILE A 104 7.45 -10.25 -1.15
CA ILE A 104 8.06 -9.72 -2.34
C ILE A 104 9.57 -9.85 -2.25
N LEU A 105 10.17 -10.26 -3.36
CA LEU A 105 11.61 -10.28 -3.55
C LEU A 105 11.94 -9.20 -4.58
N TYR A 106 12.66 -8.18 -4.13
CA TYR A 106 13.19 -7.15 -5.01
C TYR A 106 14.67 -7.44 -5.29
N PHE A 107 15.07 -7.36 -6.56
CA PHE A 107 16.45 -7.54 -7.02
C PHE A 107 16.80 -6.47 -8.06
N CYS A 108 18.05 -6.00 -8.06
CA CYS A 108 18.63 -5.09 -9.04
C CYS A 108 19.93 -5.64 -9.62
#